data_AF-A0A7Z9FAV2-F1
#
_entry.id   AF-A0A7Z9FAV2-F1
#
_cell.length_a   1.000
_cell.length_b   1.000
_cell.length_c   1.000
_cell.angle_alpha   90.00
_cell.angle_beta   90.00
_cell.angle_gamma   90.00
#
_symmetry.space_group_name_H-M   'P 1'
#
loop_
_entity.id
_entity.type
_entity.pdbx_description
1 polymer ?
#
loop_
_entity_poly.entity_id
_entity_poly.type
_entity_poly.pdbx_seq_one_letter_code
_entity_poly.pdbx_strand_id
1 'polypeptide(L)' 'EALVRFGLANESELAAEELRHAVHALGRITGRVDVEDILDLVFQEFCIGK' A
#
# COMPACT_ATOMS: atom_id res chain seq x y z
N GLU A 1 1.26 27.35 15.57
CA GLU A 1 0.22 26.84 14.64
C GLU A 1 0.78 25.91 13.56
N ALA A 2 1.74 26.34 12.74
CA ALA A 2 2.33 25.50 11.68
C ALA A 2 2.94 24.17 12.18
N LEU A 3 3.62 24.18 13.33
CA LEU A 3 4.23 22.98 13.93
C LEU A 3 3.18 21.91 14.31
N VAL A 4 2.00 22.34 14.78
CA VAL A 4 0.89 21.46 15.15
C VAL A 4 0.27 20.83 13.89
N ARG A 5 0.12 21.62 12.82
CA ARG A 5 -0.36 21.12 11.53
C ARG A 5 0.61 20.11 10.91
N PHE A 6 1.92 20.35 11.03
CA PHE A 6 2.95 19.41 10.58
C PHE A 6 2.88 18.07 11.34
N GLY A 7 2.69 18.11 12.67
CA GLY A 7 2.50 16.91 13.48
C GLY A 7 1.27 16.10 13.06
N LEU A 8 0.12 16.75 12.91
CA LEU A 8 -1.12 16.10 12.48
C LEU A 8 -1.04 15.54 11.06
N ALA A 9 -0.35 16.23 10.14
CA ALA A 9 -0.13 15.73 8.78
C ALA A 9 0.69 14.44 8.79
N ASN A 10 1.80 14.39 9.54
CA ASN A 10 2.61 13.18 9.67
C ASN A 10 1.85 12.02 10.32
N GLU A 11 1.07 12.29 11.36
CA GLU A 11 0.23 11.26 12.00
C GLU A 11 -0.84 10.73 11.06
N SER A 12 -1.44 11.61 10.25
CA SER A 12 -2.46 11.23 9.27
C SER A 12 -1.86 10.45 8.09
N GLU A 13 -0.68 10.83 7.62
CA GLU A 13 0.05 10.12 6.57
C GLU A 13 0.42 8.70 7.03
N LEU A 14 0.95 8.57 8.25
CA LEU A 14 1.28 7.26 8.81
C LEU A 14 0.04 6.40 9.03
N ALA A 15 -1.04 6.99 9.57
CA ALA A 15 -2.31 6.29 9.75
C ALA A 15 -2.95 5.85 8.41
N ALA A 16 -2.83 6.67 7.36
CA ALA A 16 -3.29 6.33 6.02
C ALA A 16 -2.51 5.15 5.44
N GLU A 17 -1.20 5.10 5.64
CA GLU A 17 -0.37 3.98 5.18
C GLU A 17 -0.68 2.67 5.93
N GLU A 18 -0.86 2.73 7.24
CA GLU A 18 -1.32 1.58 8.03
C GLU A 18 -2.69 1.08 7.57
N LEU A 19 -3.62 2.00 7.25
CA LEU A 19 -4.92 1.63 6.70
C LEU A 19 -4.79 0.96 5.33
N ARG A 20 -3.91 1.47 4.44
CA ARG A 20 -3.61 0.86 3.15
C ARG A 20 -3.10 -0.58 3.32
N HIS A 21 -2.17 -0.79 4.25
CA HIS A 21 -1.65 -2.11 4.61
C HIS A 21 -2.74 -3.04 5.14
N ALA A 22 -3.59 -2.56 6.04
CA ALA A 22 -4.69 -3.35 6.61
C ALA A 22 -5.70 -3.77 5.54
N VAL A 23 -6.08 -2.86 4.64
CA VAL A 23 -6.98 -3.14 3.51
C VAL A 23 -6.38 -4.19 2.58
N HIS A 24 -5.10 -4.08 2.25
CA HIS A 24 -4.41 -5.06 1.40
C HIS A 24 -4.38 -6.45 2.07
N ALA A 25 -4.04 -6.54 3.35
CA ALA A 25 -4.06 -7.79 4.11
C ALA A 25 -5.46 -8.43 4.17
N LEU A 26 -6.50 -7.62 4.35
CA LEU A 26 -7.90 -8.07 4.30
C LEU A 26 -8.31 -8.52 2.90
N GLY A 27 -7.81 -7.85 1.85
CA GLY A 27 -8.02 -8.25 0.46
C GLY A 27 -7.55 -9.68 0.20
N ARG A 28 -6.34 -10.02 0.68
CA ARG A 28 -5.78 -11.38 0.58
C ARG A 28 -6.65 -12.46 1.24
N ILE A 29 -7.28 -12.15 2.39
CA ILE A 29 -8.14 -13.10 3.11
C ILE A 29 -9.50 -13.25 2.41
N THR A 30 -10.04 -12.15 1.90
CA THR A 30 -11.37 -12.11 1.27
C THR A 30 -11.37 -12.51 -0.20
N GLY A 31 -10.19 -12.81 -0.77
CA GLY A 31 -10.03 -13.18 -2.19
C GLY A 31 -10.12 -11.99 -3.13
N ARG A 32 -9.96 -10.76 -2.63
CA ARG A 32 -9.87 -9.55 -3.44
C ARG A 32 -8.45 -9.44 -3.98
N VAL A 33 -8.33 -9.45 -5.30
CA VAL A 33 -7.05 -9.35 -6.02
C VAL A 33 -6.71 -7.86 -6.21
N ASP A 34 -5.54 -7.46 -5.77
CA ASP A 34 -5.02 -6.09 -5.92
C ASP A 34 -4.32 -5.92 -7.29
N VAL A 35 -4.11 -4.68 -7.73
CA VAL A 35 -3.42 -4.41 -9.01
C VAL A 35 -1.99 -4.92 -8.94
N GLU A 36 -1.32 -4.76 -7.81
CA GLU A 36 0.03 -5.22 -7.52
C GLU A 36 0.15 -6.73 -7.68
N ASP A 37 -0.84 -7.52 -7.24
CA ASP A 37 -0.86 -8.98 -7.40
C ASP A 37 -0.85 -9.38 -8.90
N ILE A 38 -1.54 -8.60 -9.74
CA ILE A 38 -1.58 -8.81 -11.19
C ILE A 38 -0.24 -8.40 -11.82
N LEU A 39 0.34 -7.28 -11.39
CA LEU A 39 1.63 -6.83 -11.88
C LEU A 39 2.73 -7.84 -11.53
N ASP A 40 2.73 -8.40 -10.33
CA ASP A 40 3.66 -9.46 -9.92
C ASP A 40 3.54 -10.70 -10.82
N LEU A 41 2.31 -11.11 -11.16
CA LEU A 41 2.08 -12.21 -12.09
C LEU A 41 2.59 -11.90 -13.51
N VAL A 42 2.33 -10.69 -14.01
CA VAL A 42 2.77 -10.26 -15.35
C VAL A 42 4.29 -10.21 -15.43
N PHE A 43 4.95 -9.70 -14.39
CA PHE A 43 6.40 -9.51 -14.38
C PHE A 43 7.19 -10.73 -13.89
N GLN A 44 6.54 -11.76 -13.34
CA GLN A 44 7.18 -13.02 -12.91
C GLN A 44 8.05 -13.66 -14.02
N GLU A 45 7.61 -13.58 -15.27
CA GLU A 45 8.31 -14.19 -16.41
C GLU A 45 9.34 -13.25 -17.06
N PHE A 46 9.45 -12.00 -16.58
CA PHE A 46 10.42 -11.05 -17.08
C PHE A 46 11.76 -11.32 -16.40
N CYS A 47 12.79 -11.66 -17.18
CA CYS A 47 14.16 -11.77 -16.67
C CYS A 47 14.53 -10.51 -15.88
N ILE A 48 15.16 -10.68 -14.70
CA ILE A 48 15.70 -9.57 -13.90
C ILE A 48 16.54 -8.67 -14.80
N GLY A 49 16.13 -7.40 -14.93
CA GLY A 49 16.87 -6.40 -15.71
C GLY A 49 16.26 -6.01 -17.07
N LYS A 50 14.96 -6.23 -17.30
CA LYS A 50 14.24 -5.52 -18.37
C LYS A 50 13.79 -4.13 -17.95
#